data_AF-A0A356E8Z9-F1
#
_entry.id   AF-A0A356E8Z9-F1
#
_cell.length_a   1.000
_cell.length_b   1.000
_cell.length_c   1.000
_cell.angle_alpha   90.00
_cell.angle_beta   90.00
_cell.angle_gamma   90.00
#
_symmetry.space_group_name_H-M   'P 1'
#
loop_
_entity.id
_entity.type
_entity.pdbx_description
1 polymer ?
#
loop_
_entity_poly.entity_id
_entity_poly.type
_entity_poly.pdbx_seq_one_letter_code
_entity_poly.pdbx_strand_id
1 'polypeptide(L)'
;ASFGAHPNFQVAFERTVTELLQGRSLKDLDVFTPPSFNNEDVAEHANLETHFIDSSGLISWDLFKHDADYDFVDWDFSGSTEQEYRNLMNIFDTQGKEVYIMDYNHLDVYACRIIVPGMSDIYPADDLIYANNNMGMDWREILLDLPHFHHDKETYQTLLEELDEQGIDDATRIREFIGIVPPPQSGWTTLRVGELKSMLYLALGELELALDWANWTYNMNSSVFTPERANYYRCLISAIELFSDETREPKQYRMAFEKMYGERAVDFVWKVMQGGNPFYDLSAGDESLINFTAHQKLLAAYAKLQKAKRENWN
;
A
#
# COMPACT_ATOMS: atom_id res chain seq x y z
N ALA A 1 17.14 13.25 4.41
CA ALA A 1 18.63 13.22 4.39
C ALA A 1 19.08 12.05 3.51
N SER A 2 20.30 12.03 2.97
CA SER A 2 20.83 10.89 2.20
C SER A 2 22.00 10.25 2.94
N PHE A 3 22.10 8.93 2.90
CA PHE A 3 23.15 8.15 3.57
C PHE A 3 23.70 7.09 2.60
N GLY A 4 25.02 6.89 2.61
CA GLY A 4 25.70 5.89 1.78
C GLY A 4 26.86 5.25 2.52
N ALA A 5 27.10 3.98 2.22
CA ALA A 5 28.16 3.19 2.84
C ALA A 5 28.94 2.40 1.79
N HIS A 6 30.25 2.30 1.99
CA HIS A 6 31.19 1.49 1.24
C HIS A 6 32.52 1.40 2.04
N PRO A 7 33.31 0.31 1.95
CA PRO A 7 34.63 0.24 2.62
C PRO A 7 35.61 1.35 2.22
N ASN A 8 35.45 1.90 1.01
CA ASN A 8 36.20 3.05 0.51
C ASN A 8 35.42 4.36 0.74
N PHE A 9 36.03 5.32 1.43
CA PHE A 9 35.43 6.62 1.77
C PHE A 9 34.87 7.38 0.56
N GLN A 10 35.65 7.46 -0.52
CA GLN A 10 35.26 8.23 -1.71
C GLN A 10 34.05 7.61 -2.41
N VAL A 11 34.00 6.28 -2.45
CA VAL A 11 32.86 5.55 -3.01
C VAL A 11 31.62 5.73 -2.13
N ALA A 12 31.76 5.69 -0.80
CA ALA A 12 30.64 5.94 0.10
C ALA A 12 30.07 7.36 -0.06
N PHE A 13 30.96 8.35 -0.18
CA PHE A 13 30.59 9.75 -0.42
C PHE A 13 29.87 9.91 -1.77
N GLU A 14 30.43 9.36 -2.86
CA GLU A 14 29.82 9.42 -4.19
C GLU A 14 28.42 8.79 -4.19
N ARG A 15 28.26 7.60 -3.58
CA ARG A 15 26.97 6.93 -3.45
C ARG A 15 25.95 7.78 -2.69
N THR A 16 26.38 8.43 -1.61
CA THR A 16 25.51 9.33 -0.82
C THR A 16 24.96 10.49 -1.67
N VAL A 17 25.83 11.11 -2.48
CA VAL A 17 25.46 12.26 -3.33
C VAL A 17 24.63 11.83 -4.54
N THR A 18 24.96 10.70 -5.14
CA THR A 18 24.22 10.17 -6.31
C THR A 18 22.82 9.69 -5.92
N GLU A 19 22.66 9.04 -4.77
CA GLU A 19 21.35 8.65 -4.22
C GLU A 19 20.47 9.88 -3.93
N LEU A 20 21.04 10.96 -3.41
CA LEU A 20 20.31 12.19 -3.11
C LEU A 20 19.56 12.77 -4.33
N LEU A 21 20.11 12.55 -5.54
CA LEU A 21 19.56 13.05 -6.79
C LEU A 21 18.96 11.94 -7.68
N GLN A 22 18.95 10.69 -7.20
CA GLN A 22 18.46 9.57 -7.99
C GLN A 22 16.96 9.74 -8.29
N GLY A 23 16.63 9.78 -9.59
CA GLY A 23 15.24 9.94 -10.05
C GLY A 23 14.62 11.31 -9.76
N ARG A 24 15.39 12.30 -9.28
CA ARG A 24 14.89 13.65 -8.95
C ARG A 24 15.59 14.70 -9.80
N SER A 25 14.82 15.60 -10.41
CA SER A 25 15.37 16.84 -10.95
C SER A 25 15.52 17.87 -9.83
N LEU A 26 16.26 18.95 -10.09
CA LEU A 26 16.39 20.06 -9.14
C LEU A 26 15.06 20.75 -8.79
N LYS A 27 14.00 20.52 -9.59
CA LYS A 27 12.66 21.04 -9.33
C LYS A 27 11.82 20.15 -8.41
N ASP A 28 12.25 18.91 -8.19
CA ASP A 28 11.52 17.90 -7.42
C ASP A 28 12.05 17.76 -5.98
N LEU A 29 12.72 18.80 -5.48
CA LEU A 29 13.33 18.87 -4.15
C LEU A 29 12.44 19.60 -3.12
N ASP A 30 11.17 19.87 -3.45
CA ASP A 30 10.20 20.60 -2.63
C ASP A 30 9.31 19.68 -1.77
N VAL A 31 9.54 18.37 -1.81
CA VAL A 31 8.73 17.34 -1.12
C VAL A 31 9.27 16.95 0.26
N PHE A 32 10.35 17.58 0.74
CA PHE A 32 10.98 17.22 2.02
C PHE A 32 10.43 18.04 3.19
N THR A 33 10.53 17.45 4.38
CA THR A 33 10.05 18.04 5.63
C THR A 33 11.10 18.94 6.28
N PRO A 34 10.68 20.00 7.02
CA PRO A 34 11.60 20.79 7.82
C PRO A 34 12.12 19.98 9.02
N PRO A 35 13.33 20.30 9.55
CA PRO A 35 13.84 19.63 10.74
C PRO A 35 13.01 19.92 12.00
N SER A 36 13.06 19.04 12.99
CA SER A 36 12.29 19.10 14.24
C SER A 36 13.20 19.14 15.48
N PHE A 37 12.73 19.76 16.56
CA PHE A 37 13.32 19.64 17.91
C PHE A 37 12.62 18.58 18.75
N ASN A 38 11.51 18.01 18.27
CA ASN A 38 10.83 16.93 18.96
C ASN A 38 11.57 15.61 18.68
N ASN A 39 12.52 15.29 19.55
CA ASN A 39 13.32 14.07 19.40
C ASN A 39 12.52 12.79 19.66
N GLU A 40 11.34 12.86 20.29
CA GLU A 40 10.45 11.71 20.43
C GLU A 40 9.89 11.33 19.05
N ASP A 41 9.27 12.27 18.33
CA ASP A 41 8.75 12.04 16.97
C ASP A 41 9.85 11.61 15.99
N VAL A 42 11.06 12.18 16.10
CA VAL A 42 12.20 11.81 15.24
C VAL A 42 12.64 10.36 15.50
N ALA A 43 12.51 9.88 16.73
CA ALA A 43 12.92 8.53 17.12
C ALA A 43 11.82 7.47 16.92
N GLU A 44 10.59 7.87 16.59
CA GLU A 44 9.51 6.92 16.33
C GLU A 44 9.86 5.97 15.18
N HIS A 45 9.48 4.70 15.32
CA HIS A 45 9.81 3.69 14.31
C HIS A 45 9.15 3.99 12.96
N ALA A 46 7.90 4.48 12.97
CA ALA A 46 7.19 4.94 11.78
C ALA A 46 7.95 6.07 11.02
N ASN A 47 8.69 6.92 11.74
CA ASN A 47 9.54 7.93 11.11
C ASN A 47 10.75 7.29 10.40
N LEU A 48 11.38 6.28 11.02
CA LEU A 48 12.47 5.51 10.40
C LEU A 48 12.00 4.71 9.17
N GLU A 49 10.82 4.11 9.23
CA GLU A 49 10.18 3.46 8.08
C GLU A 49 9.92 4.45 6.95
N THR A 50 9.42 5.65 7.27
CA THR A 50 9.23 6.72 6.28
C THR A 50 10.56 7.11 5.63
N HIS A 51 11.65 7.20 6.39
CA HIS A 51 12.98 7.43 5.84
C HIS A 51 13.41 6.34 4.86
N PHE A 52 13.09 5.07 5.16
CA PHE A 52 13.38 3.93 4.29
C PHE A 52 12.53 3.93 3.01
N ILE A 53 11.25 4.33 3.10
CA ILE A 53 10.32 4.32 1.97
C ILE A 53 10.68 5.41 0.94
N ASP A 54 10.90 6.65 1.39
CA ASP A 54 11.09 7.78 0.46
C ASP A 54 12.00 8.92 0.96
N SER A 55 12.62 8.75 2.14
CA SER A 55 13.54 9.71 2.76
C SER A 55 12.89 11.05 3.17
N SER A 56 11.56 11.09 3.31
CA SER A 56 10.80 12.29 3.72
C SER A 56 10.57 12.41 5.23
N GLY A 57 11.06 11.47 6.02
CA GLY A 57 10.92 11.48 7.48
C GLY A 57 11.57 12.71 8.13
N LEU A 58 11.18 12.97 9.37
CA LEU A 58 11.70 14.04 10.21
C LEU A 58 13.18 13.79 10.55
N ILE A 59 13.95 14.87 10.54
CA ILE A 59 15.35 14.92 10.96
C ILE A 59 15.47 15.91 12.11
N SER A 60 16.26 15.56 13.13
CA SER A 60 16.49 16.47 14.26
C SER A 60 17.35 17.67 13.85
N TRP A 61 17.06 18.85 14.41
CA TRP A 61 17.95 20.02 14.32
C TRP A 61 19.34 19.74 14.87
N ASP A 62 19.48 18.79 15.80
CA ASP A 62 20.75 18.45 16.42
C ASP A 62 21.77 17.88 15.42
N LEU A 63 21.31 17.35 14.27
CA LEU A 63 22.20 16.92 13.17
C LEU A 63 23.06 18.07 12.63
N PHE A 64 22.62 19.32 12.79
CA PHE A 64 23.27 20.52 12.24
C PHE A 64 23.96 21.37 13.32
N LYS A 65 24.20 20.81 14.51
CA LYS A 65 24.96 21.48 15.57
C LYS A 65 26.36 21.86 15.09
N HIS A 66 26.89 22.94 15.65
CA HIS A 66 28.30 23.33 15.44
C HIS A 66 29.26 22.28 16.02
N ASP A 67 28.98 21.83 17.25
CA ASP A 67 29.78 20.81 17.92
C ASP A 67 29.20 19.43 17.60
N ALA A 68 29.96 18.62 16.86
CA ALA A 68 29.60 17.25 16.54
C ALA A 68 29.79 16.34 17.76
N ASP A 69 28.94 15.32 17.89
CA ASP A 69 29.04 14.35 18.98
C ASP A 69 30.19 13.34 18.79
N TYR A 70 30.75 13.27 17.57
CA TYR A 70 31.90 12.45 17.20
C TYR A 70 32.89 13.26 16.36
N ASP A 71 34.19 13.09 16.62
CA ASP A 71 35.25 13.66 15.80
C ASP A 71 35.26 13.03 14.39
N PHE A 72 35.65 13.82 13.39
CA PHE A 72 35.86 13.30 12.04
C PHE A 72 37.02 12.29 12.03
N VAL A 73 36.77 11.14 11.39
CA VAL A 73 37.79 10.13 11.10
C VAL A 73 37.89 9.99 9.59
N ASP A 74 39.10 10.18 9.05
CA ASP A 74 39.43 9.85 7.66
C ASP A 74 39.62 8.33 7.55
N TRP A 75 38.51 7.61 7.62
CA TRP A 75 38.48 6.16 7.71
C TRP A 75 38.72 5.52 6.33
N ASP A 76 39.32 4.32 6.33
CA ASP A 76 39.48 3.52 5.13
C ASP A 76 39.48 2.03 5.50
N PHE A 77 38.52 1.28 4.94
CA PHE A 77 38.41 -0.17 5.08
C PHE A 77 38.64 -0.89 3.74
N SER A 78 39.10 -0.16 2.70
CA SER A 78 39.23 -0.66 1.34
C SER A 78 40.37 -1.67 1.18
N GLY A 79 40.26 -2.51 0.15
CA GLY A 79 41.21 -3.56 -0.18
C GLY A 79 40.76 -4.37 -1.39
N SER A 80 41.18 -5.63 -1.48
CA SER A 80 40.47 -6.57 -2.35
C SER A 80 39.07 -6.85 -1.80
N THR A 81 38.13 -7.30 -2.64
CA THR A 81 36.77 -7.63 -2.20
C THR A 81 36.74 -8.70 -1.09
N GLU A 82 37.70 -9.62 -1.08
CA GLU A 82 37.88 -10.61 -0.01
C GLU A 82 38.32 -9.96 1.31
N GLN A 83 39.22 -8.98 1.26
CA GLN A 83 39.67 -8.22 2.43
C GLN A 83 38.53 -7.34 2.97
N GLU A 84 37.83 -6.63 2.07
CA GLU A 84 36.67 -5.81 2.41
C GLU A 84 35.58 -6.65 3.10
N TYR A 85 35.25 -7.82 2.56
CA TYR A 85 34.31 -8.75 3.18
C TYR A 85 34.75 -9.14 4.60
N ARG A 86 36.02 -9.52 4.79
CA ARG A 86 36.55 -9.88 6.12
C ARG A 86 36.51 -8.71 7.10
N ASN A 87 36.86 -7.50 6.64
CA ASN A 87 36.82 -6.28 7.45
C ASN A 87 35.40 -6.02 7.95
N LEU A 88 34.41 -6.10 7.07
CA LEU A 88 32.99 -5.90 7.43
C LEU A 88 32.46 -7.01 8.36
N MET A 89 32.79 -8.28 8.08
CA MET A 89 32.41 -9.39 8.96
C MET A 89 33.00 -9.26 10.36
N ASN A 90 34.22 -8.74 10.50
CA ASN A 90 34.84 -8.50 11.79
C ASN A 90 34.10 -7.41 12.61
N ILE A 91 33.46 -6.43 11.94
CA ILE A 91 32.61 -5.44 12.62
C ILE A 91 31.40 -6.15 13.26
N PHE A 92 30.72 -7.03 12.52
CA PHE A 92 29.59 -7.80 13.05
C PHE A 92 30.01 -8.73 14.19
N ASP A 93 31.12 -9.44 14.06
CA ASP A 93 31.68 -10.30 15.11
C ASP A 93 32.00 -9.52 16.39
N THR A 94 32.64 -8.36 16.25
CA THR A 94 32.93 -7.46 17.38
C THR A 94 31.66 -6.98 18.10
N GLN A 95 30.56 -6.83 17.37
CA GLN A 95 29.25 -6.46 17.91
C GLN A 95 28.43 -7.66 18.41
N GLY A 96 28.93 -8.89 18.27
CA GLY A 96 28.20 -10.11 18.63
C GLY A 96 26.96 -10.34 17.78
N LYS A 97 26.99 -9.95 16.50
CA LYS A 97 25.85 -10.01 15.58
C LYS A 97 26.07 -11.10 14.53
N GLU A 98 25.18 -12.09 14.54
CA GLU A 98 25.19 -13.18 13.57
C GLU A 98 24.74 -12.70 12.18
N VAL A 99 25.38 -13.21 11.13
CA VAL A 99 25.11 -12.80 9.74
C VAL A 99 24.66 -13.99 8.92
N TYR A 100 23.45 -13.91 8.40
CA TYR A 100 22.86 -14.93 7.53
C TYR A 100 22.96 -14.46 6.07
N ILE A 101 23.61 -15.26 5.23
CA ILE A 101 23.81 -14.96 3.80
C ILE A 101 23.15 -16.03 2.96
N MET A 102 22.28 -15.61 2.04
CA MET A 102 21.68 -16.46 1.01
C MET A 102 22.26 -16.08 -0.35
N ASP A 103 22.93 -17.02 -1.00
CA ASP A 103 23.54 -16.83 -2.32
C ASP A 103 22.63 -17.30 -3.45
N TYR A 104 22.54 -16.52 -4.51
CA TYR A 104 21.74 -16.79 -5.70
C TYR A 104 22.59 -16.65 -6.96
N ASN A 105 22.68 -17.73 -7.74
CA ASN A 105 23.41 -17.74 -9.02
C ASN A 105 22.53 -18.19 -10.21
N HIS A 106 21.22 -18.37 -9.98
CA HIS A 106 20.29 -18.98 -10.93
C HIS A 106 19.92 -18.12 -12.15
N LEU A 107 20.51 -16.93 -12.29
CA LEU A 107 20.33 -16.01 -13.41
C LEU A 107 21.68 -15.59 -14.02
N ASP A 108 22.73 -16.40 -13.83
CA ASP A 108 24.10 -16.17 -14.32
C ASP A 108 24.76 -14.87 -13.83
N VAL A 109 24.20 -14.26 -12.79
CA VAL A 109 24.75 -13.11 -12.07
C VAL A 109 24.67 -13.44 -10.58
N TYR A 110 25.79 -13.23 -9.87
CA TYR A 110 25.80 -13.39 -8.41
C TYR A 110 24.93 -12.33 -7.76
N ALA A 111 23.97 -12.78 -6.97
CA ALA A 111 23.19 -11.96 -6.07
C ALA A 111 23.20 -12.60 -4.69
N CYS A 112 23.07 -11.79 -3.65
CA CYS A 112 22.90 -12.30 -2.30
C CYS A 112 21.79 -11.53 -1.57
N ARG A 113 21.23 -12.17 -0.54
CA ARG A 113 20.39 -11.51 0.45
C ARG A 113 21.01 -11.74 1.82
N ILE A 114 21.32 -10.65 2.52
CA ILE A 114 22.00 -10.65 3.82
C ILE A 114 20.99 -10.25 4.88
N ILE A 115 20.93 -10.99 5.98
CA ILE A 115 20.09 -10.70 7.15
C ILE A 115 20.98 -10.67 8.39
N VAL A 116 20.90 -9.60 9.16
CA VAL A 116 21.63 -9.39 10.43
C VAL A 116 20.61 -8.95 11.49
N PRO A 117 20.03 -9.89 12.27
CA PRO A 117 19.00 -9.56 13.24
C PRO A 117 19.45 -8.54 14.31
N GLY A 118 18.61 -7.55 14.54
CA GLY A 118 18.89 -6.38 15.36
C GLY A 118 19.88 -5.39 14.72
N MET A 119 20.02 -5.38 13.40
CA MET A 119 20.81 -4.39 12.63
C MET A 119 20.23 -4.12 11.23
N SER A 120 19.82 -5.16 10.50
CA SER A 120 19.28 -5.03 9.13
C SER A 120 17.75 -4.96 9.08
N ASP A 121 17.10 -5.02 10.24
CA ASP A 121 15.64 -4.98 10.38
C ASP A 121 15.15 -3.58 10.01
N ILE A 122 14.17 -3.52 9.11
CA ILE A 122 13.50 -2.28 8.71
C ILE A 122 12.23 -2.06 9.52
N TYR A 123 11.53 -3.16 9.81
CA TYR A 123 10.28 -3.19 10.56
C TYR A 123 10.51 -3.95 11.88
N PRO A 124 9.74 -3.66 12.93
CA PRO A 124 9.88 -4.31 14.22
C PRO A 124 9.29 -5.73 14.14
N ALA A 125 9.76 -6.62 15.01
CA ALA A 125 9.29 -8.02 15.02
C ALA A 125 7.79 -8.14 15.35
N ASP A 126 7.24 -7.17 16.08
CA ASP A 126 5.82 -7.11 16.46
C ASP A 126 4.90 -7.01 15.24
N ASP A 127 5.39 -6.50 14.10
CA ASP A 127 4.64 -6.44 12.84
C ASP A 127 4.28 -7.82 12.29
N LEU A 128 4.96 -8.88 12.73
CA LEU A 128 4.55 -10.26 12.42
C LEU A 128 3.15 -10.58 12.95
N ILE A 129 2.70 -9.87 13.99
CA ILE A 129 1.38 -10.00 14.60
C ILE A 129 0.46 -8.87 14.14
N TYR A 130 0.92 -7.62 14.20
CA TYR A 130 0.05 -6.45 14.04
C TYR A 130 -0.04 -5.89 12.62
N ALA A 131 0.96 -6.16 11.76
CA ALA A 131 1.04 -5.61 10.41
C ALA A 131 1.46 -6.67 9.37
N ASN A 132 1.01 -7.92 9.58
CA ASN A 132 1.42 -9.04 8.75
C ASN A 132 0.78 -8.95 7.36
N ASN A 133 1.60 -8.87 6.32
CA ASN A 133 1.14 -8.78 4.93
C ASN A 133 0.42 -10.04 4.40
N ASN A 134 0.41 -11.15 5.15
CA ASN A 134 -0.38 -12.34 4.83
C ASN A 134 -1.78 -12.34 5.48
N MET A 135 -2.11 -11.38 6.34
CA MET A 135 -3.39 -11.32 7.05
C MET A 135 -4.61 -11.34 6.10
N GLY A 136 -4.47 -10.73 4.92
CA GLY A 136 -5.53 -10.71 3.91
C GLY A 136 -5.62 -11.94 3.01
N MET A 137 -4.82 -12.99 3.25
CA MET A 137 -4.81 -14.17 2.39
C MET A 137 -6.17 -14.88 2.37
N ASP A 138 -6.77 -15.10 3.53
CA ASP A 138 -8.05 -15.79 3.67
C ASP A 138 -9.22 -14.96 3.14
N TRP A 139 -9.05 -13.63 3.04
CA TRP A 139 -10.02 -12.71 2.48
C TRP A 139 -10.05 -12.70 0.95
N ARG A 140 -8.99 -13.19 0.29
CA ARG A 140 -8.81 -13.01 -1.16
C ARG A 140 -9.95 -13.61 -1.97
N GLU A 141 -10.33 -14.85 -1.69
CA GLU A 141 -11.35 -15.57 -2.46
C GLU A 141 -12.69 -14.84 -2.38
N ILE A 142 -13.17 -14.59 -1.17
CA ILE A 142 -14.48 -13.95 -0.96
C ILE A 142 -14.52 -12.53 -1.52
N LEU A 143 -13.47 -11.72 -1.32
CA LEU A 143 -13.47 -10.35 -1.83
C LEU A 143 -13.50 -10.30 -3.35
N LEU A 144 -12.78 -11.18 -4.05
CA LEU A 144 -12.81 -11.26 -5.52
C LEU A 144 -14.17 -11.74 -6.06
N ASP A 145 -14.90 -12.53 -5.27
CA ASP A 145 -16.20 -13.08 -5.62
C ASP A 145 -17.37 -12.11 -5.36
N LEU A 146 -17.23 -11.19 -4.40
CA LEU A 146 -18.26 -10.20 -4.03
C LEU A 146 -18.94 -9.52 -5.24
N PRO A 147 -18.24 -9.06 -6.30
CA PRO A 147 -18.88 -8.38 -7.41
C PRO A 147 -19.84 -9.26 -8.22
N HIS A 148 -19.84 -10.59 -8.06
CA HIS A 148 -20.89 -11.45 -8.61
C HIS A 148 -22.26 -11.21 -7.94
N PHE A 149 -22.28 -10.69 -6.71
CA PHE A 149 -23.48 -10.34 -5.94
C PHE A 149 -24.53 -11.45 -5.89
N HIS A 150 -24.08 -12.62 -5.44
CA HIS A 150 -24.86 -13.84 -5.36
C HIS A 150 -24.96 -14.41 -3.94
N HIS A 151 -24.26 -13.81 -2.97
CA HIS A 151 -24.36 -14.17 -1.56
C HIS A 151 -25.62 -13.57 -0.91
N ASP A 152 -26.02 -14.18 0.20
CA ASP A 152 -27.10 -13.69 1.03
C ASP A 152 -26.66 -12.56 1.97
N LYS A 153 -27.63 -11.95 2.66
CA LYS A 153 -27.38 -10.88 3.62
C LYS A 153 -26.55 -11.34 4.81
N GLU A 154 -26.70 -12.60 5.25
CA GLU A 154 -25.94 -13.14 6.38
C GLU A 154 -24.44 -13.17 6.08
N THR A 155 -24.07 -13.52 4.84
CA THR A 155 -22.67 -13.47 4.38
C THR A 155 -22.12 -12.04 4.43
N TYR A 156 -22.84 -11.05 3.89
CA TYR A 156 -22.37 -9.65 3.90
C TYR A 156 -22.27 -9.08 5.32
N GLN A 157 -23.18 -9.46 6.22
CA GLN A 157 -23.13 -9.09 7.63
C GLN A 157 -21.91 -9.69 8.33
N THR A 158 -21.65 -10.99 8.12
CA THR A 158 -20.49 -11.68 8.67
C THR A 158 -19.18 -11.03 8.22
N LEU A 159 -19.09 -10.61 6.95
CA LEU A 159 -17.90 -9.91 6.44
C LEU A 159 -17.66 -8.57 7.13
N LEU A 160 -18.72 -7.81 7.45
CA LEU A 160 -18.57 -6.57 8.22
C LEU A 160 -18.08 -6.84 9.64
N GLU A 161 -18.65 -7.84 10.31
CA GLU A 161 -18.26 -8.25 11.66
C GLU A 161 -16.80 -8.70 11.71
N GLU A 162 -16.38 -9.55 10.77
CA GLU A 162 -14.99 -10.01 10.66
C GLU A 162 -14.00 -8.87 10.37
N LEU A 163 -14.37 -7.86 9.57
CA LEU A 163 -13.52 -6.69 9.32
C LEU A 163 -13.26 -5.91 10.63
N ASP A 164 -14.29 -5.76 11.45
CA ASP A 164 -14.22 -5.04 12.72
C ASP A 164 -13.53 -5.89 13.83
N GLU A 165 -13.83 -7.18 13.92
CA GLU A 165 -13.22 -8.10 14.88
C GLU A 165 -11.71 -8.28 14.68
N GLN A 166 -11.28 -8.34 13.41
CA GLN A 166 -9.85 -8.39 13.07
C GLN A 166 -9.16 -7.02 13.17
N GLY A 167 -9.90 -5.94 13.45
CA GLY A 167 -9.35 -4.60 13.62
C GLY A 167 -8.69 -4.06 12.35
N ILE A 168 -9.20 -4.42 11.18
CA ILE A 168 -8.61 -4.01 9.90
C ILE A 168 -8.87 -2.52 9.69
N ASP A 169 -7.80 -1.71 9.58
CA ASP A 169 -7.89 -0.27 9.34
C ASP A 169 -8.70 0.05 8.07
N ASP A 170 -9.70 0.91 8.20
CA ASP A 170 -10.58 1.37 7.13
C ASP A 170 -9.82 2.00 5.97
N ALA A 171 -8.66 2.60 6.23
CA ALA A 171 -7.79 3.20 5.24
C ALA A 171 -6.98 2.16 4.44
N THR A 172 -6.93 0.90 4.86
CA THR A 172 -6.21 -0.16 4.16
C THR A 172 -6.72 -0.31 2.73
N ARG A 173 -5.81 -0.33 1.76
CA ARG A 173 -6.18 -0.57 0.36
C ARG A 173 -6.41 -2.06 0.15
N ILE A 174 -7.60 -2.42 -0.33
CA ILE A 174 -7.97 -3.83 -0.53
C ILE A 174 -6.97 -4.52 -1.49
N ARG A 175 -6.53 -3.84 -2.56
CA ARG A 175 -5.56 -4.43 -3.50
C ARG A 175 -4.23 -4.82 -2.85
N GLU A 176 -3.78 -4.07 -1.84
CA GLU A 176 -2.54 -4.34 -1.10
C GLU A 176 -2.81 -5.47 -0.10
N PHE A 177 -3.93 -5.40 0.62
CA PHE A 177 -4.36 -6.39 1.60
C PHE A 177 -4.46 -7.82 1.03
N ILE A 178 -5.09 -7.98 -0.13
CA ILE A 178 -5.22 -9.30 -0.79
C ILE A 178 -4.15 -9.55 -1.86
N GLY A 179 -3.15 -8.67 -2.03
CA GLY A 179 -2.00 -8.92 -2.89
C GLY A 179 -2.32 -9.04 -4.40
N ILE A 180 -3.17 -8.17 -4.94
CA ILE A 180 -3.55 -8.16 -6.36
C ILE A 180 -2.97 -6.95 -7.10
N VAL A 181 -2.76 -7.13 -8.41
CA VAL A 181 -2.39 -6.02 -9.32
C VAL A 181 -3.62 -5.71 -10.15
N PRO A 182 -4.40 -4.69 -9.78
CA PRO A 182 -5.71 -4.44 -10.39
C PRO A 182 -5.59 -3.97 -11.84
N PRO A 183 -6.65 -4.12 -12.65
CA PRO A 183 -6.75 -3.43 -13.93
C PRO A 183 -6.61 -1.91 -13.71
N PRO A 184 -5.81 -1.21 -14.53
CA PRO A 184 -5.66 0.24 -14.42
C PRO A 184 -7.02 0.95 -14.47
N GLN A 185 -7.19 1.99 -13.65
CA GLN A 185 -8.42 2.80 -13.59
C GLN A 185 -9.69 2.04 -13.19
N SER A 186 -9.60 0.78 -12.75
CA SER A 186 -10.73 0.08 -12.13
C SER A 186 -10.91 0.48 -10.67
N GLY A 187 -12.10 0.23 -10.11
CA GLY A 187 -12.39 0.47 -8.70
C GLY A 187 -11.45 -0.23 -7.73
N TRP A 188 -10.94 -1.41 -8.09
CA TRP A 188 -9.93 -2.14 -7.32
C TRP A 188 -8.66 -1.32 -7.07
N THR A 189 -8.35 -0.34 -7.93
CA THR A 189 -7.15 0.51 -7.80
C THR A 189 -7.21 1.40 -6.56
N THR A 190 -8.41 1.90 -6.23
CA THR A 190 -8.65 2.87 -5.15
C THR A 190 -9.44 2.31 -3.98
N LEU A 191 -10.00 1.10 -4.11
CA LEU A 191 -10.84 0.47 -3.10
C LEU A 191 -10.09 0.34 -1.77
N ARG A 192 -10.68 0.93 -0.72
CA ARG A 192 -10.27 0.78 0.68
C ARG A 192 -11.32 0.01 1.47
N VAL A 193 -10.96 -0.44 2.67
CA VAL A 193 -11.86 -1.17 3.57
C VAL A 193 -13.11 -0.34 3.90
N GLY A 194 -12.97 0.95 4.22
CA GLY A 194 -14.14 1.81 4.47
C GLY A 194 -15.05 1.98 3.24
N GLU A 195 -14.49 1.95 2.04
CA GLU A 195 -15.28 1.95 0.79
C GLU A 195 -16.03 0.64 0.58
N LEU A 196 -15.38 -0.49 0.87
CA LEU A 196 -16.01 -1.80 0.87
C LEU A 196 -17.15 -1.89 1.89
N LYS A 197 -16.98 -1.32 3.10
CA LYS A 197 -18.04 -1.24 4.11
C LYS A 197 -19.29 -0.56 3.56
N SER A 198 -19.14 0.56 2.83
CA SER A 198 -20.28 1.21 2.16
C SER A 198 -21.01 0.26 1.22
N MET A 199 -20.28 -0.49 0.38
CA MET A 199 -20.87 -1.44 -0.56
C MET A 199 -21.60 -2.60 0.17
N LEU A 200 -21.04 -3.09 1.27
CA LEU A 200 -21.66 -4.15 2.09
C LEU A 200 -22.93 -3.66 2.79
N TYR A 201 -22.94 -2.46 3.38
CA TYR A 201 -24.16 -1.88 3.95
C TYR A 201 -25.25 -1.64 2.91
N LEU A 202 -24.88 -1.24 1.68
CA LEU A 202 -25.81 -1.17 0.56
C LEU A 202 -26.41 -2.54 0.21
N ALA A 203 -25.61 -3.61 0.24
CA ALA A 203 -26.10 -4.98 0.02
C ALA A 203 -27.10 -5.42 1.10
N LEU A 204 -26.90 -4.97 2.34
CA LEU A 204 -27.79 -5.24 3.47
C LEU A 204 -29.07 -4.39 3.44
N GLY A 205 -29.04 -3.24 2.76
CA GLY A 205 -30.12 -2.25 2.75
C GLY A 205 -30.07 -1.28 3.94
N GLU A 206 -28.95 -1.24 4.66
CA GLU A 206 -28.70 -0.36 5.81
C GLU A 206 -28.23 1.01 5.30
N LEU A 207 -29.17 1.81 4.80
CA LEU A 207 -28.88 3.06 4.07
C LEU A 207 -28.15 4.12 4.90
N GLU A 208 -28.43 4.20 6.21
CA GLU A 208 -27.78 5.18 7.10
C GLU A 208 -26.27 4.89 7.23
N LEU A 209 -25.91 3.64 7.53
CA LEU A 209 -24.50 3.23 7.61
C LEU A 209 -23.81 3.28 6.25
N ALA A 210 -24.52 2.91 5.18
CA ALA A 210 -24.00 3.05 3.82
C ALA A 210 -23.65 4.50 3.48
N LEU A 211 -24.46 5.48 3.93
CA LEU A 211 -24.24 6.91 3.72
C LEU A 211 -22.98 7.40 4.43
N ASP A 212 -22.78 7.02 5.69
CA ASP A 212 -21.60 7.40 6.47
C ASP A 212 -20.32 6.94 5.78
N TRP A 213 -20.28 5.67 5.35
CA TRP A 213 -19.13 5.12 4.64
C TRP A 213 -18.98 5.67 3.21
N ALA A 214 -20.07 6.02 2.53
CA ALA A 214 -20.00 6.68 1.22
C ALA A 214 -19.40 8.09 1.34
N ASN A 215 -19.78 8.84 2.39
CA ASN A 215 -19.19 10.14 2.71
C ASN A 215 -17.72 10.02 3.10
N TRP A 216 -17.38 9.07 3.98
CA TRP A 216 -15.98 8.76 4.32
C TRP A 216 -15.16 8.45 3.06
N THR A 217 -15.70 7.62 2.18
CA THR A 217 -15.08 7.25 0.90
C THR A 217 -14.81 8.46 0.03
N TYR A 218 -15.81 9.33 -0.16
CA TYR A 218 -15.63 10.53 -0.97
C TYR A 218 -14.59 11.48 -0.36
N ASN A 219 -14.62 11.68 0.96
CA ASN A 219 -13.67 12.55 1.65
C ASN A 219 -12.24 12.01 1.58
N MET A 220 -12.04 10.70 1.75
CA MET A 220 -10.71 10.07 1.77
C MET A 220 -10.14 9.80 0.37
N ASN A 221 -10.98 9.49 -0.62
CA ASN A 221 -10.53 8.98 -1.92
C ASN A 221 -10.83 9.89 -3.11
N SER A 222 -11.60 10.97 -2.97
CA SER A 222 -11.99 11.82 -4.12
C SER A 222 -10.81 12.38 -4.93
N SER A 223 -9.67 12.63 -4.29
CA SER A 223 -8.44 13.12 -4.94
C SER A 223 -7.78 12.10 -5.87
N VAL A 224 -8.03 10.80 -5.66
CA VAL A 224 -7.46 9.70 -6.44
C VAL A 224 -8.48 9.02 -7.36
N PHE A 225 -9.75 9.37 -7.25
CA PHE A 225 -10.79 8.87 -8.14
C PHE A 225 -10.69 9.46 -9.55
N THR A 226 -11.10 8.65 -10.53
CA THR A 226 -11.42 9.18 -11.86
C THR A 226 -12.62 10.15 -11.76
N PRO A 227 -12.76 11.11 -12.69
CA PRO A 227 -13.91 12.00 -12.71
C PRO A 227 -15.25 11.24 -12.71
N GLU A 228 -15.32 10.10 -13.41
CA GLU A 228 -16.49 9.23 -13.47
C GLU A 228 -16.80 8.59 -12.12
N ARG A 229 -15.80 8.07 -11.40
CA ARG A 229 -15.99 7.44 -10.08
C ARG A 229 -16.34 8.48 -9.01
N ALA A 230 -15.71 9.66 -9.04
CA ALA A 230 -16.08 10.77 -8.17
C ALA A 230 -17.54 11.23 -8.42
N ASN A 231 -17.97 11.27 -9.68
CA ASN A 231 -19.35 11.57 -10.04
C ASN A 231 -20.34 10.49 -9.57
N TYR A 232 -19.98 9.21 -9.68
CA TYR A 232 -20.76 8.11 -9.12
C TYR A 232 -21.00 8.29 -7.62
N TYR A 233 -19.96 8.55 -6.82
CA TYR A 233 -20.13 8.72 -5.37
C TYR A 233 -20.97 9.93 -5.00
N ARG A 234 -20.85 11.07 -5.70
CA ARG A 234 -21.76 12.20 -5.50
C ARG A 234 -23.21 11.82 -5.79
N CYS A 235 -23.45 11.08 -6.87
CA CYS A 235 -24.77 10.57 -7.22
C CYS A 235 -25.33 9.61 -6.16
N LEU A 236 -24.49 8.67 -5.70
CA LEU A 236 -24.83 7.67 -4.68
C LEU A 236 -25.21 8.35 -3.36
N ILE A 237 -24.39 9.27 -2.85
CA ILE A 237 -24.64 10.00 -1.60
C ILE A 237 -26.00 10.72 -1.67
N SER A 238 -26.22 11.53 -2.73
CA SER A 238 -27.49 12.23 -2.91
C SER A 238 -28.70 11.29 -3.06
N ALA A 239 -28.50 10.11 -3.66
CA ALA A 239 -29.57 9.15 -3.82
C ALA A 239 -29.90 8.45 -2.49
N ILE A 240 -28.91 8.08 -1.69
CA ILE A 240 -29.14 7.50 -0.36
C ILE A 240 -29.93 8.48 0.51
N GLU A 241 -29.56 9.76 0.53
CA GLU A 241 -30.30 10.81 1.23
C GLU A 241 -31.76 10.91 0.74
N LEU A 242 -31.98 10.89 -0.57
CA LEU A 242 -33.31 10.97 -1.17
C LEU A 242 -34.18 9.74 -0.87
N PHE A 243 -33.60 8.54 -0.92
CA PHE A 243 -34.33 7.30 -0.67
C PHE A 243 -34.59 7.06 0.83
N SER A 244 -33.84 7.72 1.70
CA SER A 244 -34.07 7.73 3.15
C SER A 244 -35.09 8.79 3.59
N ASP A 245 -35.48 9.71 2.70
CA ASP A 245 -36.46 10.77 2.99
C ASP A 245 -37.90 10.27 2.83
N GLU A 246 -38.63 10.15 3.94
CA GLU A 246 -40.04 9.70 3.96
C GLU A 246 -41.03 10.71 3.34
N THR A 247 -40.62 11.95 3.11
CA THR A 247 -41.48 13.04 2.61
C THR A 247 -41.38 13.24 1.09
N ARG A 248 -40.39 12.63 0.44
CA ARG A 248 -40.10 12.82 -0.99
C ARG A 248 -40.29 11.52 -1.76
N GLU A 249 -40.78 11.62 -2.99
CA GLU A 249 -40.89 10.48 -3.89
C GLU A 249 -39.68 10.43 -4.84
N PRO A 250 -38.77 9.43 -4.75
CA PRO A 250 -37.53 9.43 -5.53
C PRO A 250 -37.73 9.52 -7.06
N LYS A 251 -38.84 8.97 -7.57
CA LYS A 251 -39.19 9.01 -9.01
C LYS A 251 -39.31 10.44 -9.54
N GLN A 252 -39.74 11.41 -8.72
CA GLN A 252 -39.92 12.79 -9.15
C GLN A 252 -38.58 13.51 -9.41
N TYR A 253 -37.49 13.03 -8.81
CA TYR A 253 -36.17 13.65 -8.91
C TYR A 253 -35.27 13.00 -9.96
N ARG A 254 -35.65 11.84 -10.51
CA ARG A 254 -34.81 11.08 -11.45
C ARG A 254 -34.32 11.92 -12.62
N MET A 255 -35.20 12.68 -13.28
CA MET A 255 -34.80 13.56 -14.39
C MET A 255 -33.77 14.63 -13.98
N ALA A 256 -33.87 15.16 -12.75
CA ALA A 256 -32.90 16.14 -12.25
C ALA A 256 -31.54 15.47 -11.97
N PHE A 257 -31.55 14.28 -11.38
CA PHE A 257 -30.36 13.46 -11.18
C PHE A 257 -29.71 13.11 -12.52
N GLU A 258 -30.46 12.70 -13.53
CA GLU A 258 -29.93 12.34 -14.86
C GLU A 258 -29.24 13.54 -15.52
N LYS A 259 -29.80 14.75 -15.35
CA LYS A 259 -29.17 15.99 -15.84
C LYS A 259 -27.88 16.35 -15.09
N MET A 260 -27.81 16.07 -13.79
CA MET A 260 -26.66 16.45 -12.95
C MET A 260 -25.52 15.43 -13.01
N TYR A 261 -25.86 14.14 -12.96
CA TYR A 261 -24.92 13.04 -12.81
C TYR A 261 -24.77 12.17 -14.07
N GLY A 262 -25.64 12.37 -15.06
CA GLY A 262 -25.68 11.55 -16.28
C GLY A 262 -26.45 10.24 -16.08
N GLU A 263 -27.13 9.80 -17.14
CA GLU A 263 -28.02 8.63 -17.14
C GLU A 263 -27.33 7.36 -16.61
N ARG A 264 -26.10 7.09 -17.03
CA ARG A 264 -25.37 5.88 -16.66
C ARG A 264 -25.15 5.74 -15.14
N ALA A 265 -24.77 6.83 -14.48
CA ALA A 265 -24.53 6.82 -13.03
C ALA A 265 -25.84 6.68 -12.27
N VAL A 266 -26.86 7.42 -12.69
CA VAL A 266 -28.20 7.38 -12.09
C VAL A 266 -28.84 6.01 -12.25
N ASP A 267 -28.74 5.39 -13.43
CA ASP A 267 -29.26 4.05 -13.69
C ASP A 267 -28.63 3.00 -12.77
N PHE A 268 -27.31 3.08 -12.55
CA PHE A 268 -26.63 2.18 -11.64
C PHE A 268 -27.11 2.41 -10.20
N VAL A 269 -27.05 3.66 -9.72
CA VAL A 269 -27.43 4.01 -8.34
C VAL A 269 -28.88 3.66 -8.05
N TRP A 270 -29.83 3.94 -8.95
CA TRP A 270 -31.24 3.56 -8.76
C TRP A 270 -31.44 2.06 -8.64
N LYS A 271 -30.68 1.25 -9.39
CA LYS A 271 -30.71 -0.21 -9.25
C LYS A 271 -30.22 -0.63 -7.88
N VAL A 272 -29.12 -0.06 -7.39
CA VAL A 272 -28.59 -0.32 -6.04
C VAL A 272 -29.62 0.02 -4.97
N MET A 273 -30.24 1.21 -5.03
CA MET A 273 -31.29 1.62 -4.09
C MET A 273 -32.53 0.70 -4.11
N GLN A 274 -32.67 -0.12 -5.15
CA GLN A 274 -33.76 -1.08 -5.32
C GLN A 274 -33.31 -2.54 -5.07
N GLY A 275 -32.18 -2.74 -4.39
CA GLY A 275 -31.65 -4.07 -4.05
C GLY A 275 -30.78 -4.72 -5.12
N GLY A 276 -30.30 -3.94 -6.10
CA GLY A 276 -29.33 -4.38 -7.10
C GLY A 276 -27.89 -4.41 -6.57
N ASN A 277 -26.99 -4.96 -7.38
CA ASN A 277 -25.57 -5.14 -7.05
C ASN A 277 -24.87 -3.81 -6.71
N PRO A 278 -24.37 -3.62 -5.47
CA PRO A 278 -23.74 -2.38 -5.02
C PRO A 278 -22.25 -2.27 -5.35
N PHE A 279 -21.60 -3.34 -5.84
CA PHE A 279 -20.15 -3.41 -6.06
C PHE A 279 -19.73 -2.68 -7.35
N TYR A 280 -19.83 -1.35 -7.33
CA TYR A 280 -19.60 -0.49 -8.49
C TYR A 280 -18.16 -0.53 -9.00
N ASP A 281 -18.03 -0.82 -10.30
CA ASP A 281 -16.76 -0.76 -11.04
C ASP A 281 -15.68 -1.68 -10.42
N LEU A 282 -16.12 -2.78 -9.82
CA LEU A 282 -15.30 -3.91 -9.41
C LEU A 282 -15.53 -5.07 -10.40
N SER A 283 -14.49 -5.45 -11.13
CA SER A 283 -14.54 -6.65 -11.96
C SER A 283 -14.51 -7.89 -11.07
N ALA A 284 -15.50 -8.77 -11.20
CA ALA A 284 -15.51 -10.05 -10.52
C ALA A 284 -14.35 -10.96 -10.97
N GLY A 285 -13.87 -11.80 -10.08
CA GLY A 285 -12.80 -12.74 -10.36
C GLY A 285 -12.75 -13.88 -9.36
N ASP A 286 -11.67 -14.63 -9.44
CA ASP A 286 -11.31 -15.71 -8.53
C ASP A 286 -9.77 -15.68 -8.33
N GLU A 287 -9.24 -16.63 -7.57
CA GLU A 287 -7.80 -16.72 -7.31
C GLU A 287 -6.94 -16.97 -8.56
N SER A 288 -7.53 -17.35 -9.70
CA SER A 288 -6.79 -17.44 -10.97
C SER A 288 -6.40 -16.06 -11.50
N LEU A 289 -7.13 -15.01 -11.09
CA LEU A 289 -6.94 -13.62 -11.48
C LEU A 289 -6.88 -13.42 -13.01
N ILE A 290 -7.59 -14.25 -13.77
CA ILE A 290 -7.49 -14.30 -15.25
C ILE A 290 -7.85 -12.96 -15.91
N ASN A 291 -8.80 -12.23 -15.33
CA ASN A 291 -9.26 -10.92 -15.80
C ASN A 291 -8.32 -9.76 -15.39
N PHE A 292 -7.35 -10.02 -14.51
CA PHE A 292 -6.40 -9.03 -14.00
C PHE A 292 -5.16 -9.00 -14.89
N THR A 293 -5.28 -8.39 -16.07
CA THR A 293 -4.24 -8.44 -17.12
C THR A 293 -2.85 -7.98 -16.65
N ALA A 294 -2.77 -6.98 -15.77
CA ALA A 294 -1.52 -6.53 -15.17
C ALA A 294 -0.91 -7.60 -14.24
N HIS A 295 -1.76 -8.27 -13.45
CA HIS A 295 -1.34 -9.39 -12.61
C HIS A 295 -0.88 -10.60 -13.45
N GLN A 296 -1.58 -10.92 -14.54
CA GLN A 296 -1.15 -12.00 -15.45
C GLN A 296 0.22 -11.71 -16.09
N LYS A 297 0.53 -10.44 -16.39
CA LYS A 297 1.88 -10.06 -16.85
C LYS A 297 2.93 -10.27 -15.75
N LEU A 298 2.61 -9.97 -14.49
CA LEU A 298 3.48 -10.26 -13.35
C LEU A 298 3.74 -11.76 -13.22
N LEU A 299 2.70 -12.59 -13.28
CA LEU A 299 2.82 -14.06 -13.24
C LEU A 299 3.63 -14.61 -14.42
N ALA A 300 3.45 -14.06 -15.63
CA ALA A 300 4.24 -14.45 -16.80
C ALA A 300 5.72 -14.08 -16.65
N ALA A 301 6.04 -12.94 -16.04
CA ALA A 301 7.42 -12.58 -15.70
C ALA A 301 7.99 -13.54 -14.64
N TYR A 302 7.22 -13.82 -13.58
CA TYR A 302 7.62 -14.74 -12.51
C TYR A 302 7.84 -16.18 -13.03
N ALA A 303 7.03 -16.65 -13.98
CA ALA A 303 7.19 -17.97 -14.59
C ALA A 303 8.57 -18.15 -15.28
N LYS A 304 9.13 -17.07 -15.85
CA LYS A 304 10.51 -17.08 -16.40
C LYS A 304 11.54 -17.33 -15.30
N LEU A 305 11.39 -16.66 -14.15
CA LEU A 305 12.25 -16.87 -12.98
C LEU A 305 12.11 -18.31 -12.46
N GLN A 306 10.89 -18.83 -12.35
CA GLN A 306 10.66 -20.20 -11.90
C GLN A 306 11.30 -21.25 -12.83
N LYS A 307 11.32 -20.99 -14.14
CA LYS A 307 12.04 -21.82 -15.11
C LYS A 307 13.55 -21.80 -14.84
N ALA A 308 14.15 -20.61 -14.75
CA ALA A 308 15.58 -20.46 -14.50
C ALA A 308 16.02 -21.13 -13.18
N LYS A 309 15.22 -20.99 -12.11
CA LYS A 309 15.46 -21.71 -10.84
C LYS A 309 15.48 -23.23 -11.04
N ARG A 310 14.48 -23.81 -11.72
CA ARG A 310 14.47 -25.26 -11.97
C ARG A 310 15.68 -25.71 -12.79
N GLU A 311 16.10 -24.93 -13.78
CA GLU A 311 17.26 -25.25 -14.61
C GLU A 311 18.60 -25.15 -13.84
N ASN A 312 18.70 -24.25 -12.86
CA ASN A 312 19.91 -24.09 -12.05
C ASN A 312 20.08 -25.15 -10.95
N TRP A 313 18.97 -25.67 -10.40
CA TRP A 313 19.00 -26.64 -9.27
C TRP A 313 18.66 -28.09 -9.68
N ASN A 314 18.45 -28.35 -10.98
CA ASN A 314 18.42 -29.70 -11.56
C ASN A 314 19.82 -30.13 -12.00
#